data_AF-A0A9W8B224-F1
#
_entry.id   AF-A0A9W8B224-F1
#
_cell.length_a   1.000
_cell.length_b   1.000
_cell.length_c   1.000
_cell.angle_alpha   90.00
_cell.angle_beta   90.00
_cell.angle_gamma   90.00
#
_symmetry.space_group_name_H-M   'P 1'
#
loop_
_entity.id
_entity.type
_entity.pdbx_description
1 polymer ?
#
loop_
_entity_poly.entity_id
_entity_poly.type
_entity_poly.pdbx_seq_one_letter_code
_entity_poly.pdbx_strand_id
1 'polypeptide(L)'
;MQRLCNAWSPRLSTAPSQWIRSYAQAADGVTKPSTRVIASIILQRSPVILPKLTPMERYYYAYKDEIDRREAAPFPTEFNFKKGTLGERDWKLREEAHKELQKQGWQALLERDPIVSGSPWPVTVAELQSGGEANLAQANATAIPTKADTAALAPRETEADCAKDSKSLERALAQTLYLLVKKPRDQHTWQFPQGGVEGDELLHEAAYRELREECGDEMNVWIMGRGPVGHYSYDYPAEHAQHIKAAQAKVFFVKGFIYAGQARVDNEEVVDFAWVTKDEISTYVDPQYWEAVKDLL
;
A
#
# COMPACT_ATOMS: atom_id res chain seq x y z
N MET A 1 1.41 61.55 -33.32
CA MET A 1 2.70 61.20 -32.67
C MET A 1 2.43 60.89 -31.21
N GLN A 2 2.73 59.64 -30.82
CA GLN A 2 3.07 59.15 -29.48
C GLN A 2 2.16 59.47 -28.27
N ARG A 3 1.67 58.40 -27.63
CA ARG A 3 1.66 58.10 -26.17
C ARG A 3 0.47 57.17 -25.87
N LEU A 4 0.48 56.12 -25.07
CA LEU A 4 1.47 55.37 -24.29
C LEU A 4 0.71 54.08 -23.91
N CYS A 5 1.18 52.90 -24.33
CA CYS A 5 0.71 51.64 -23.77
C CYS A 5 1.37 51.46 -22.39
N ASN A 6 0.61 51.60 -21.32
CA ASN A 6 1.07 51.25 -19.97
C ASN A 6 0.88 49.75 -19.74
N ALA A 7 2.01 49.05 -19.73
CA ALA A 7 2.12 47.66 -19.30
C ALA A 7 1.85 47.55 -17.79
N TRP A 8 0.97 46.61 -17.43
CA TRP A 8 0.75 46.19 -16.06
C TRP A 8 1.77 45.08 -15.74
N SER A 9 2.79 45.41 -14.96
CA SER A 9 3.76 44.44 -14.43
C SER A 9 3.54 44.29 -12.92
N PRO A 10 3.22 43.09 -12.41
CA PRO A 10 3.16 42.88 -10.97
C PRO A 10 4.58 42.83 -10.41
N ARG A 11 4.91 43.79 -9.54
CA ARG A 11 6.14 43.76 -8.73
C ARG A 11 5.97 42.66 -7.67
N LEU A 12 6.57 41.50 -7.90
CA LEU A 12 6.73 40.50 -6.85
C LEU A 12 7.73 41.05 -5.82
N SER A 13 7.22 41.40 -4.64
CA SER A 13 8.01 41.79 -3.47
C SER A 13 8.76 40.57 -2.93
N THR A 14 10.04 40.45 -3.26
CA THR A 14 10.97 39.44 -2.67
C THR A 14 11.50 39.90 -1.32
N ALA A 15 10.62 40.20 -0.37
CA ALA A 15 11.02 40.45 1.01
C ALA A 15 10.56 39.27 1.88
N PRO A 16 11.47 38.51 2.51
CA PRO A 16 11.06 37.49 3.46
C PRO A 16 10.29 38.15 4.61
N SER A 17 9.14 37.59 4.91
CA SER A 17 8.18 38.11 5.87
C SER A 17 8.79 38.27 7.26
N GLN A 18 8.58 39.44 7.86
CA GLN A 18 9.22 39.88 9.12
C GLN A 18 9.02 38.91 10.31
N TRP A 19 8.00 38.05 10.26
CA TRP A 19 7.75 37.04 11.29
C TRP A 19 8.80 35.91 11.34
N ILE A 20 9.52 35.63 10.23
CA ILE A 20 10.57 34.59 10.20
C ILE A 20 11.83 35.04 10.96
N ARG A 21 12.13 36.35 11.00
CA ARG A 21 13.31 36.87 11.71
C ARG A 21 13.16 36.84 13.24
N SER A 22 11.93 36.89 13.75
CA SER A 22 11.64 36.90 15.18
C SER A 22 12.03 35.62 15.91
N TYR A 23 12.00 34.46 15.24
CA TYR A 23 12.31 33.17 15.86
C TYR A 23 13.81 32.89 15.95
N ALA A 24 14.63 33.50 15.08
CA ALA A 24 16.07 33.30 15.08
C ALA A 24 16.75 33.98 16.29
N GLN A 25 16.19 35.08 16.80
CA GLN A 25 16.80 35.90 17.87
C GLN A 25 16.48 35.42 19.30
N ALA A 26 15.51 34.51 19.49
CA ALA A 26 15.12 34.03 20.81
C ALA A 26 15.93 32.82 21.34
N ALA A 27 16.97 32.38 20.61
CA ALA A 27 17.73 31.17 20.92
C ALA A 27 19.17 31.44 21.44
N ASP A 28 19.55 32.70 21.66
CA ASP A 28 20.86 33.10 22.16
C ASP A 28 20.91 32.99 23.69
N GLY A 29 21.20 31.80 24.21
CA GLY A 29 21.42 31.62 25.66
C GLY A 29 21.45 30.19 26.18
N VAL A 30 21.04 29.20 25.37
CA VAL A 30 21.19 27.77 25.71
C VAL A 30 22.34 27.22 24.87
N THR A 31 23.41 26.74 25.51
CA THR A 31 24.47 25.98 24.83
C THR A 31 23.86 24.69 24.32
N LYS A 32 23.35 24.71 23.08
CA LYS A 32 22.71 23.54 22.47
C LYS A 32 23.76 22.43 22.35
N PRO A 33 23.44 21.20 22.77
CA PRO A 33 24.33 20.07 22.52
C PRO A 33 24.59 19.94 21.02
N SER A 34 25.84 19.66 20.65
CA SER A 34 26.19 19.39 19.25
C SER A 34 25.28 18.28 18.72
N THR A 35 24.53 18.58 17.66
CA THR A 35 23.48 17.71 17.13
C THR A 35 23.83 17.30 15.71
N ARG A 36 23.88 16.00 15.44
CA ARG A 36 24.00 15.46 14.08
C ARG A 36 22.62 15.33 13.46
N VAL A 37 22.45 15.89 12.26
CA VAL A 37 21.24 15.74 11.46
C VAL A 37 21.38 14.48 10.60
N ILE A 38 20.39 13.61 10.68
CA ILE A 38 20.32 12.34 9.94
C ILE A 38 19.05 12.38 9.09
N ALA A 39 19.19 12.01 7.82
CA ALA A 39 18.09 11.81 6.91
C ALA A 39 17.75 10.32 6.85
N SER A 40 16.46 9.99 7.01
CA SER A 40 15.97 8.62 6.86
C SER A 40 14.81 8.59 5.88
N ILE A 41 14.69 7.49 5.13
CA ILE A 41 13.58 7.28 4.21
C ILE A 41 12.66 6.15 4.68
N ILE A 42 11.37 6.47 4.81
CA ILE A 42 10.31 5.48 4.95
C ILE A 42 9.88 5.12 3.53
N LEU A 43 10.50 4.07 2.98
CA LEU A 43 10.17 3.55 1.66
C LEU A 43 9.02 2.55 1.79
N GLN A 44 7.92 2.82 1.09
CA GLN A 44 6.72 1.99 1.15
C GLN A 44 6.33 1.43 -0.22
N ARG A 45 5.83 0.20 -0.25
CA ARG A 45 5.15 -0.41 -1.40
C ARG A 45 3.64 -0.32 -1.15
N SER A 46 2.92 0.39 -2.02
CA SER A 46 1.47 0.55 -1.93
C SER A 46 0.72 -0.79 -2.09
N PRO A 47 -0.45 -0.97 -1.46
CA PRO A 47 -1.27 -2.16 -1.69
C PRO A 47 -1.64 -2.27 -3.18
N VAL A 48 -1.43 -3.45 -3.75
CA VAL A 48 -1.69 -3.77 -5.17
C VAL A 48 -3.13 -4.22 -5.36
N ILE A 49 -3.69 -4.91 -4.37
CA ILE A 49 -5.08 -5.38 -4.37
C ILE A 49 -5.89 -4.77 -3.22
N LEU A 50 -7.21 -4.78 -3.36
CA LEU A 50 -8.12 -4.29 -2.32
C LEU A 50 -7.99 -5.11 -1.01
N PRO A 51 -8.17 -4.49 0.16
CA PRO A 51 -8.14 -5.18 1.44
C PRO A 51 -9.25 -6.24 1.57
N LYS A 52 -9.05 -7.23 2.43
CA LYS A 52 -10.10 -8.21 2.76
C LYS A 52 -11.16 -7.50 3.62
N LEU A 53 -12.42 -7.61 3.21
CA LEU A 53 -13.56 -7.05 3.97
C LEU A 53 -13.69 -7.73 5.33
N THR A 54 -13.96 -6.94 6.36
CA THR A 54 -14.34 -7.43 7.69
C THR A 54 -15.69 -8.15 7.63
N PRO A 55 -16.00 -9.05 8.59
CA PRO A 55 -17.29 -9.74 8.60
C PRO A 55 -18.48 -8.76 8.57
N MET A 56 -18.42 -7.67 9.35
CA MET A 56 -19.49 -6.66 9.38
C MET A 56 -19.67 -5.96 8.03
N GLU A 57 -18.59 -5.54 7.38
CA GLU A 57 -18.66 -4.91 6.05
C GLU A 57 -19.25 -5.86 5.02
N ARG A 58 -18.89 -7.15 5.07
CA ARG A 58 -19.49 -8.17 4.18
C ARG A 58 -21.01 -8.25 4.38
N TYR A 59 -21.48 -8.33 5.62
CA TYR A 59 -22.92 -8.34 5.91
C TYR A 59 -23.60 -7.06 5.40
N TYR A 60 -22.97 -5.91 5.63
CA TYR A 60 -23.50 -4.62 5.17
C TYR A 60 -23.61 -4.55 3.64
N TYR A 61 -22.58 -4.97 2.90
CA TYR A 61 -22.61 -4.93 1.44
C TYR A 61 -23.60 -5.91 0.85
N ALA A 62 -23.72 -7.13 1.40
CA ALA A 62 -24.76 -8.07 0.97
C ALA A 62 -26.17 -7.51 1.22
N TYR A 63 -26.37 -6.82 2.36
CA TYR A 63 -27.61 -6.10 2.68
C TYR A 63 -27.91 -4.96 1.74
N LYS A 64 -26.89 -4.17 1.40
CA LYS A 64 -27.05 -3.09 0.45
C LYS A 64 -27.40 -3.62 -0.94
N ASP A 65 -26.72 -4.66 -1.40
CA ASP A 65 -27.00 -5.31 -2.69
C ASP A 65 -28.43 -5.86 -2.74
N GLU A 66 -28.95 -6.43 -1.66
CA GLU A 66 -30.34 -6.89 -1.62
C GLU A 66 -31.35 -5.74 -1.70
N ILE A 67 -31.14 -4.65 -0.96
CA ILE A 67 -31.98 -3.46 -1.09
C ILE A 67 -31.93 -2.93 -2.52
N ASP A 68 -30.73 -2.80 -3.08
CA ASP A 68 -30.53 -2.27 -4.42
C ASP A 68 -31.26 -3.12 -5.46
N ARG A 69 -31.26 -4.46 -5.32
CA ARG A 69 -32.03 -5.34 -6.20
C ARG A 69 -33.55 -5.25 -6.01
N ARG A 70 -34.03 -5.02 -4.78
CA ARG A 70 -35.46 -4.84 -4.51
C ARG A 70 -35.99 -3.51 -5.05
N GLU A 71 -35.16 -2.47 -5.01
CA GLU A 71 -35.49 -1.12 -5.49
C GLU A 71 -35.18 -0.94 -6.99
N ALA A 72 -34.31 -1.77 -7.56
CA ALA A 72 -33.96 -1.73 -8.96
C ALA A 72 -35.19 -1.93 -9.86
N ALA A 73 -35.22 -1.19 -10.96
CA ALA A 73 -36.15 -1.46 -12.03
C ALA A 73 -35.96 -2.90 -12.55
N PRO A 74 -37.04 -3.59 -12.95
CA PRO A 74 -36.91 -4.94 -13.47
C PRO A 74 -36.00 -4.96 -14.70
N PHE A 75 -35.09 -5.93 -14.75
CA PHE A 75 -34.17 -6.08 -15.87
C PHE A 75 -34.95 -6.31 -17.19
N PRO A 76 -34.75 -5.50 -18.24
CA PRO A 76 -35.50 -5.61 -19.48
C PRO A 76 -35.01 -6.80 -20.31
N THR A 77 -35.53 -7.99 -20.01
CA THR A 77 -35.13 -9.24 -20.66
C THR A 77 -35.41 -9.24 -22.16
N GLU A 78 -36.55 -8.73 -22.59
CA GLU A 78 -36.93 -8.70 -24.02
C GLU A 78 -36.04 -7.77 -24.87
N PHE A 79 -35.45 -6.75 -24.24
CA PHE A 79 -34.51 -5.84 -24.90
C PHE A 79 -33.14 -6.49 -25.11
N ASN A 80 -32.66 -7.22 -24.09
CA ASN A 80 -31.32 -7.82 -24.10
C ASN A 80 -31.28 -9.21 -24.76
N PHE A 81 -32.37 -9.99 -24.62
CA PHE A 81 -32.46 -11.35 -25.10
C PHE A 81 -33.65 -11.51 -26.04
N LYS A 82 -33.39 -12.12 -27.20
CA LYS A 82 -34.48 -12.57 -28.09
C LYS A 82 -35.20 -13.75 -27.44
N LYS A 83 -36.51 -13.80 -27.62
CA LYS A 83 -37.36 -14.88 -27.08
C LYS A 83 -36.93 -16.24 -27.63
N GLY A 84 -36.79 -17.23 -26.74
CA GLY A 84 -36.41 -18.61 -27.09
C GLY A 84 -34.91 -18.82 -27.30
N THR A 85 -34.07 -17.85 -26.96
CA THR A 85 -32.61 -18.02 -27.03
C THR A 85 -32.06 -18.77 -25.82
N LEU A 86 -30.91 -19.44 -25.99
CA LEU A 86 -30.18 -20.07 -24.88
C LEU A 86 -29.81 -19.04 -23.81
N GLY A 87 -29.41 -17.82 -24.20
CA GLY A 87 -29.10 -16.73 -23.27
C GLY A 87 -30.29 -16.33 -22.39
N GLU A 88 -31.50 -16.29 -22.94
CA GLU A 88 -32.72 -16.03 -22.16
C GLU A 88 -32.98 -17.16 -21.14
N ARG A 89 -32.82 -18.42 -21.56
CA ARG A 89 -33.00 -19.58 -20.69
C ARG A 89 -31.98 -19.59 -19.55
N ASP A 90 -30.71 -19.34 -19.87
CA ASP A 90 -29.61 -19.29 -18.91
C ASP A 90 -29.81 -18.16 -17.89
N TRP A 91 -30.27 -17.00 -18.35
CA TRP A 91 -30.63 -15.87 -17.48
C TRP A 91 -31.75 -16.25 -16.51
N LYS A 92 -32.84 -16.83 -17.01
CA LYS A 92 -33.98 -17.25 -16.16
C LYS A 92 -33.57 -18.27 -15.10
N LEU A 93 -32.73 -19.24 -15.46
CA LEU A 93 -32.20 -20.22 -14.51
C LEU A 93 -31.35 -19.58 -13.41
N ARG A 94 -30.50 -18.59 -13.74
CA ARG A 94 -29.72 -17.84 -12.75
C ARG A 94 -30.60 -17.04 -11.81
N GLU A 95 -31.62 -16.38 -12.35
CA GLU A 95 -32.60 -15.62 -11.57
C GLU A 95 -33.42 -16.51 -10.62
N GLU A 96 -33.88 -17.67 -11.09
CA GLU A 96 -34.61 -18.63 -10.26
C GLU A 96 -33.73 -19.16 -9.11
N ALA A 97 -32.47 -19.53 -9.42
CA ALA A 97 -31.52 -19.96 -8.41
C ALA A 97 -31.25 -18.86 -7.37
N HIS A 98 -31.07 -17.61 -7.82
CA HIS A 98 -30.90 -16.48 -6.92
C HIS A 98 -32.10 -16.27 -6.00
N LYS A 99 -33.33 -16.36 -6.53
CA LYS A 99 -34.56 -16.27 -5.73
C LYS A 99 -34.67 -17.40 -4.71
N GLU A 100 -34.22 -18.61 -5.07
CA GLU A 100 -34.23 -19.73 -4.14
C GLU A 100 -33.27 -19.50 -2.96
N LEU A 101 -32.08 -18.94 -3.23
CA LEU A 101 -31.14 -18.56 -2.18
C LEU A 101 -31.69 -17.45 -1.28
N GLN A 102 -32.39 -16.47 -1.85
CA GLN A 102 -33.10 -15.46 -1.06
C GLN A 102 -34.13 -16.08 -0.11
N LYS A 103 -34.81 -17.16 -0.50
CA LYS A 103 -35.74 -17.89 0.38
C LYS A 103 -35.01 -18.66 1.48
N GLN A 104 -33.86 -19.25 1.18
CA GLN A 104 -33.00 -19.94 2.16
C GLN A 104 -32.44 -18.96 3.19
N GLY A 105 -32.36 -17.68 2.82
CA GLY A 105 -32.06 -16.58 3.69
C GLY A 105 -30.68 -15.99 3.44
N TRP A 106 -30.38 -14.98 4.25
CA TRP A 106 -29.25 -14.09 4.10
C TRP A 106 -27.88 -14.78 4.17
N GLN A 107 -27.77 -15.86 4.95
CA GLN A 107 -26.54 -16.64 5.05
C GLN A 107 -26.17 -17.36 3.75
N ALA A 108 -27.17 -17.92 3.05
CA ALA A 108 -26.95 -18.63 1.79
C ALA A 108 -26.48 -17.71 0.66
N LEU A 109 -26.93 -16.44 0.66
CA LEU A 109 -26.46 -15.43 -0.29
C LEU A 109 -24.99 -15.06 -0.06
N LEU A 110 -24.59 -14.90 1.21
CA LEU A 110 -23.21 -14.58 1.59
C LEU A 110 -22.23 -15.70 1.28
N GLU A 111 -22.61 -16.95 1.55
CA GLU A 111 -21.77 -18.13 1.29
C GLU A 111 -21.57 -18.36 -0.21
N ARG A 112 -22.53 -17.96 -1.03
CA ARG A 112 -22.45 -18.11 -2.49
C ARG A 112 -21.66 -16.99 -3.18
N ASP A 113 -21.43 -15.86 -2.53
CA ASP A 113 -20.64 -14.76 -3.12
C ASP A 113 -19.33 -15.34 -3.71
N PRO A 114 -19.04 -15.15 -5.01
CA PRO A 114 -17.83 -15.67 -5.66
C PRO A 114 -16.55 -15.27 -4.94
N ILE A 115 -16.53 -14.09 -4.29
CA ILE A 115 -15.41 -13.61 -3.50
C ILE A 115 -15.19 -14.47 -2.24
N VAL A 116 -16.28 -15.01 -1.69
CA VAL A 116 -16.27 -15.85 -0.47
C VAL A 116 -16.10 -17.33 -0.81
N SER A 117 -16.85 -17.83 -1.78
CA SER A 117 -16.84 -19.24 -2.22
C SER A 117 -15.62 -19.61 -3.05
N GLY A 118 -14.86 -18.61 -3.55
CA GLY A 118 -13.78 -18.84 -4.50
C GLY A 118 -14.27 -19.44 -5.83
N SER A 119 -15.59 -19.47 -6.06
CA SER A 119 -16.18 -20.05 -7.26
C SER A 119 -16.01 -19.12 -8.45
N PRO A 120 -15.84 -19.64 -9.67
CA PRO A 120 -15.67 -18.82 -10.87
C PRO A 120 -16.85 -17.86 -11.06
N TRP A 121 -16.54 -16.61 -11.41
CA TRP A 121 -17.55 -15.67 -11.91
C TRP A 121 -17.55 -15.68 -13.45
N PRO A 122 -18.71 -15.68 -14.11
CA PRO A 122 -20.04 -15.90 -13.55
C PRO A 122 -20.29 -17.38 -13.22
N VAL A 123 -21.12 -17.66 -12.19
CA VAL A 123 -21.55 -19.04 -11.90
C VAL A 123 -22.16 -19.65 -13.16
N THR A 124 -21.65 -20.82 -13.51
CA THR A 124 -22.06 -21.50 -14.74
C THR A 124 -23.45 -22.10 -14.56
N VAL A 125 -24.21 -22.19 -15.65
CA VAL A 125 -25.54 -22.82 -15.61
C VAL A 125 -25.43 -24.32 -15.29
N ALA A 126 -24.29 -24.94 -15.64
CA ALA A 126 -23.97 -26.31 -15.28
C ALA A 126 -23.87 -26.50 -13.75
N GLU A 127 -23.17 -25.63 -13.04
CA GLU A 127 -23.07 -25.67 -11.56
C GLU A 127 -24.43 -25.44 -10.87
N LEU A 128 -25.29 -24.61 -11.47
CA LEU A 128 -26.66 -24.39 -10.99
C LEU A 128 -27.56 -25.61 -11.13
N GLN A 129 -27.34 -26.42 -12.16
CA GLN A 129 -28.12 -27.63 -12.43
C GLN A 129 -27.56 -28.85 -11.68
N SER A 130 -26.27 -28.86 -11.35
CA SER A 130 -25.59 -30.02 -10.74
C SER A 130 -25.59 -30.05 -9.21
N GLY A 131 -26.17 -29.05 -8.53
CA GLY A 131 -26.49 -29.10 -7.10
C GLY A 131 -25.47 -29.85 -6.23
N GLY A 132 -24.26 -29.31 -6.07
CA GLY A 132 -23.38 -29.70 -4.96
C GLY A 132 -22.51 -30.95 -5.12
N GLU A 133 -22.49 -31.66 -6.24
CA GLU A 133 -21.47 -32.71 -6.46
C GLU A 133 -20.88 -32.65 -7.87
N ALA A 134 -19.55 -32.66 -7.93
CA ALA A 134 -18.77 -32.80 -9.14
C ALA A 134 -19.06 -34.18 -9.76
N ASN A 135 -19.96 -34.24 -10.73
CA ASN A 135 -20.01 -35.34 -11.69
C ASN A 135 -20.09 -34.79 -13.11
N LEU A 136 -18.93 -34.81 -13.76
CA LEU A 136 -18.78 -34.74 -15.21
C LEU A 136 -19.41 -35.98 -15.83
N ALA A 137 -20.66 -35.89 -16.28
CA ALA A 137 -21.22 -36.85 -17.23
C ALA A 137 -22.33 -36.24 -18.10
N GLN A 138 -21.95 -35.97 -19.34
CA GLN A 138 -22.75 -36.08 -20.58
C GLN A 138 -24.28 -36.04 -20.45
N ALA A 139 -24.87 -34.92 -20.87
CA ALA A 139 -26.10 -34.94 -21.65
C ALA A 139 -26.25 -33.65 -22.47
N ASN A 140 -25.97 -33.76 -23.78
CA ASN A 140 -26.49 -32.95 -24.88
C ASN A 140 -26.86 -31.48 -24.58
N ALA A 141 -25.89 -30.57 -24.77
CA ALA A 141 -26.17 -29.20 -25.18
C ALA A 141 -25.15 -28.81 -26.25
N THR A 142 -25.66 -28.57 -27.45
CA THR A 142 -24.94 -27.99 -28.58
C THR A 142 -24.09 -26.80 -28.12
N ALA A 143 -22.81 -26.86 -28.49
CA ALA A 143 -21.76 -25.95 -28.11
C ALA A 143 -22.15 -24.47 -28.31
N ILE A 144 -22.46 -23.78 -27.21
CA ILE A 144 -22.08 -22.38 -27.07
C ILE A 144 -20.55 -22.40 -27.01
N PRO A 145 -19.82 -21.57 -27.79
CA PRO A 145 -18.37 -21.62 -27.84
C PRO A 145 -17.80 -21.37 -26.45
N THR A 146 -17.36 -22.45 -25.81
CA THR A 146 -16.60 -22.53 -24.55
C THR A 146 -15.18 -21.99 -24.78
N LYS A 147 -15.10 -20.77 -25.29
CA LYS A 147 -13.85 -20.05 -25.58
C LYS A 147 -13.95 -18.60 -25.12
N ALA A 148 -14.89 -18.30 -24.22
CA ALA A 148 -14.57 -17.34 -23.18
C ALA A 148 -13.73 -18.16 -22.20
N ASP A 149 -12.41 -18.03 -22.29
CA ASP A 149 -11.53 -18.41 -21.19
C ASP A 149 -12.15 -17.77 -19.95
N THR A 150 -12.81 -18.57 -19.11
CA THR A 150 -13.08 -18.17 -17.73
C THR A 150 -11.70 -18.08 -17.11
N ALA A 151 -11.02 -16.97 -17.34
CA ALA A 151 -9.69 -16.71 -16.84
C ALA A 151 -9.83 -16.82 -15.33
N ALA A 152 -9.37 -17.94 -14.78
CA ALA A 152 -9.39 -18.17 -13.36
C ALA A 152 -8.68 -16.98 -12.73
N LEU A 153 -9.37 -16.28 -11.82
CA LEU A 153 -8.76 -15.15 -11.13
C LEU A 153 -7.52 -15.66 -10.42
N ALA A 154 -6.41 -14.92 -10.54
CA ALA A 154 -5.20 -15.25 -9.80
C ALA A 154 -5.52 -15.28 -8.30
N PRO A 155 -4.93 -16.22 -7.54
CA PRO A 155 -5.15 -16.26 -6.10
C PRO A 155 -4.67 -14.95 -5.47
N ARG A 156 -5.39 -14.51 -4.43
CA ARG A 156 -5.05 -13.28 -3.69
C ARG A 156 -3.81 -13.45 -2.80
N GLU A 157 -3.48 -14.69 -2.46
CA GLU A 157 -2.31 -15.07 -1.69
C GLU A 157 -1.28 -15.65 -2.66
N THR A 158 -0.05 -15.13 -2.60
CA THR A 158 1.02 -15.52 -3.52
C THR A 158 1.87 -16.64 -2.93
N GLU A 159 2.76 -17.23 -3.74
CA GLU A 159 3.75 -18.20 -3.26
C GLU A 159 4.65 -17.60 -2.16
N ALA A 160 4.95 -16.30 -2.24
CA ALA A 160 5.71 -15.57 -1.23
C ALA A 160 4.95 -15.44 0.11
N ASP A 161 3.62 -15.36 0.08
CA ASP A 161 2.80 -15.40 1.29
C ASP A 161 2.84 -16.77 1.96
N CYS A 162 2.73 -17.83 1.16
CA CYS A 162 2.81 -19.20 1.67
C CYS A 162 4.20 -19.51 2.24
N ALA A 163 5.26 -19.01 1.59
CA ALA A 163 6.64 -19.17 2.04
C ALA A 163 7.05 -18.21 3.17
N LYS A 164 6.23 -17.19 3.46
CA LYS A 164 6.56 -16.07 4.37
C LYS A 164 7.91 -15.42 4.03
N ASP A 165 8.18 -15.24 2.73
CA ASP A 165 9.41 -14.61 2.28
C ASP A 165 9.37 -13.11 2.53
N SER A 166 10.07 -12.64 3.57
CA SER A 166 10.13 -11.23 3.93
C SER A 166 10.90 -10.38 2.93
N LYS A 167 11.62 -10.95 1.96
CA LYS A 167 12.37 -10.19 0.95
C LYS A 167 11.56 -9.91 -0.32
N SER A 168 10.48 -10.66 -0.54
CA SER A 168 9.64 -10.49 -1.72
C SER A 168 8.68 -9.31 -1.59
N LEU A 169 8.55 -8.53 -2.66
CA LEU A 169 7.53 -7.47 -2.80
C LEU A 169 6.13 -8.01 -3.12
N GLU A 170 6.08 -9.25 -3.64
CA GLU A 170 4.85 -9.95 -4.05
C GLU A 170 4.11 -10.60 -2.87
N ARG A 171 4.65 -10.51 -1.65
CA ARG A 171 3.93 -10.92 -0.44
C ARG A 171 2.94 -9.83 0.00
N ALA A 172 1.87 -10.17 0.69
CA ALA A 172 0.91 -9.27 1.31
C ALA A 172 0.42 -8.17 0.35
N LEU A 173 -0.06 -8.57 -0.84
CA LEU A 173 -0.50 -7.63 -1.89
C LEU A 173 -1.58 -6.65 -1.43
N ALA A 174 -2.39 -7.03 -0.43
CA ALA A 174 -3.49 -6.22 0.09
C ALA A 174 -3.06 -5.16 1.12
N GLN A 175 -1.81 -5.20 1.57
CA GLN A 175 -1.29 -4.32 2.62
C GLN A 175 -0.11 -3.49 2.11
N THR A 176 0.18 -2.41 2.82
CA THR A 176 1.39 -1.62 2.59
C THR A 176 2.59 -2.33 3.22
N LEU A 177 3.66 -2.49 2.44
CA LEU A 177 4.95 -2.96 2.95
C LEU A 177 5.90 -1.80 3.13
N TYR A 178 6.79 -1.91 4.11
CA TYR A 178 7.83 -0.94 4.42
C TYR A 178 9.19 -1.63 4.37
N LEU A 179 10.19 -0.94 3.81
CA LEU A 179 11.56 -1.44 3.76
C LEU A 179 12.24 -1.20 5.11
N LEU A 180 12.75 -2.26 5.73
CA LEU A 180 13.69 -2.20 6.84
C LEU A 180 15.04 -2.78 6.42
N VAL A 181 16.10 -2.17 6.93
CA VAL A 181 17.49 -2.60 6.74
C VAL A 181 18.10 -3.02 8.07
N LYS A 182 18.98 -4.01 7.99
CA LYS A 182 19.70 -4.58 9.12
C LYS A 182 21.13 -4.08 9.15
N LYS A 183 21.49 -3.24 10.12
CA LYS A 183 22.87 -2.77 10.30
C LYS A 183 23.71 -3.85 11.01
N PRO A 184 25.04 -3.94 10.76
CA PRO A 184 25.95 -4.90 11.40
C PRO A 184 26.23 -4.52 12.87
N ARG A 185 25.20 -4.50 13.71
CA ARG A 185 25.27 -4.14 15.14
C ARG A 185 24.39 -5.07 15.96
N ASP A 186 24.81 -5.31 17.20
CA ASP A 186 24.09 -6.20 18.15
C ASP A 186 22.84 -5.53 18.77
N GLN A 187 22.81 -4.19 18.83
CA GLN A 187 21.69 -3.39 19.33
C GLN A 187 21.20 -2.43 18.25
N HIS A 188 19.90 -2.12 18.22
CA HIS A 188 19.28 -1.27 17.18
C HIS A 188 19.53 -1.79 15.78
N THR A 189 19.41 -3.11 15.64
CA THR A 189 19.83 -3.84 14.46
C THR A 189 18.94 -3.55 13.25
N TRP A 190 17.64 -3.35 13.43
CA TRP A 190 16.69 -3.07 12.36
C TRP A 190 16.15 -1.64 12.43
N GLN A 191 16.18 -0.96 11.30
CA GLN A 191 15.76 0.43 11.18
C GLN A 191 15.42 0.77 9.73
N PHE A 192 14.86 1.97 9.52
CA PHE A 192 14.73 2.50 8.17
C PHE A 192 16.12 2.88 7.62
N PRO A 193 16.31 2.83 6.28
CA PRO A 193 17.52 3.34 5.66
C PRO A 193 17.76 4.79 6.12
N GLN A 194 18.96 5.06 6.62
CA GLN A 194 19.28 6.38 7.17
C GLN A 194 20.78 6.65 7.12
N GLY A 195 21.12 7.92 6.90
CA GLY A 195 22.48 8.39 7.05
C GLY A 195 22.60 9.89 7.22
N GLY A 196 23.84 10.34 7.28
CA GLY A 196 24.16 11.72 7.64
C GLY A 196 23.84 12.68 6.50
N VAL A 197 23.36 13.88 6.85
CA VAL A 197 23.31 14.95 5.85
C VAL A 197 24.72 15.52 5.69
N GLU A 198 25.22 15.55 4.45
CA GLU A 198 26.55 15.99 4.07
C GLU A 198 26.54 17.30 3.27
N GLY A 199 27.43 18.22 3.63
CA GLY A 199 27.57 19.49 2.90
C GLY A 199 26.28 20.33 2.89
N ASP A 200 25.87 20.74 1.69
CA ASP A 200 24.70 21.59 1.44
C ASP A 200 23.50 20.80 0.85
N GLU A 201 23.51 19.47 0.95
CA GLU A 201 22.43 18.64 0.39
C GLU A 201 21.10 18.81 1.15
N LEU A 202 19.99 18.70 0.43
CA LEU A 202 18.67 18.77 1.04
C LEU A 202 18.33 17.43 1.71
N LEU A 203 17.50 17.43 2.75
CA LEU A 203 17.17 16.23 3.51
C LEU A 203 16.66 15.06 2.65
N HIS A 204 15.80 15.35 1.68
CA HIS A 204 15.28 14.34 0.76
C HIS A 204 16.33 13.83 -0.25
N GLU A 205 17.34 14.63 -0.58
CA GLU A 205 18.46 14.22 -1.45
C GLU A 205 19.42 13.33 -0.66
N ALA A 206 19.75 13.70 0.58
CA ALA A 206 20.51 12.86 1.51
C ALA A 206 19.84 11.50 1.68
N ALA A 207 18.55 11.48 2.03
CA ALA A 207 17.80 10.24 2.21
C ALA A 207 17.78 9.35 0.95
N TYR A 208 17.78 9.96 -0.23
CA TYR A 208 17.81 9.23 -1.50
C TYR A 208 19.20 8.67 -1.83
N ARG A 209 20.26 9.43 -1.56
CA ARG A 209 21.65 8.99 -1.70
C ARG A 209 21.91 7.78 -0.79
N GLU A 210 21.57 7.91 0.49
CA GLU A 210 21.74 6.86 1.50
C GLU A 210 20.95 5.59 1.14
N LEU A 211 19.73 5.73 0.58
CA LEU A 211 18.97 4.57 0.09
C LEU A 211 19.71 3.83 -1.03
N ARG A 212 20.34 4.55 -1.97
CA ARG A 212 21.07 3.95 -3.09
C ARG A 212 22.37 3.30 -2.65
N GLU A 213 23.05 3.89 -1.67
CA GLU A 213 24.26 3.35 -1.06
C GLU A 213 23.93 2.05 -0.30
N GLU A 214 22.89 2.06 0.56
CA GLU A 214 22.55 0.91 1.39
C GLU A 214 21.80 -0.21 0.63
N CYS A 215 20.96 0.14 -0.35
CA CYS A 215 20.03 -0.79 -1.00
C CYS A 215 20.16 -0.86 -2.54
N GLY A 216 21.14 -0.19 -3.13
CA GLY A 216 21.42 -0.20 -4.56
C GLY A 216 20.50 0.69 -5.41
N ASP A 217 20.89 0.86 -6.67
CA ASP A 217 20.18 1.70 -7.66
C ASP A 217 19.05 0.97 -8.40
N GLU A 218 18.85 -0.33 -8.16
CA GLU A 218 17.85 -1.16 -8.86
C GLU A 218 16.42 -1.00 -8.33
N MET A 219 16.05 0.22 -7.90
CA MET A 219 14.71 0.54 -7.42
C MET A 219 14.19 1.82 -8.08
N ASN A 220 12.99 1.73 -8.64
CA ASN A 220 12.27 2.91 -9.10
C ASN A 220 11.50 3.52 -7.93
N VAL A 221 12.07 4.57 -7.35
CA VAL A 221 11.59 5.22 -6.14
C VAL A 221 11.12 6.64 -6.43
N TRP A 222 9.98 7.01 -5.85
CA TRP A 222 9.46 8.37 -5.87
C TRP A 222 9.30 8.92 -4.47
N ILE A 223 10.04 9.99 -4.17
CA ILE A 223 9.96 10.71 -2.90
C ILE A 223 8.82 11.74 -2.97
N MET A 224 7.92 11.71 -1.99
CA MET A 224 6.70 12.54 -2.03
C MET A 224 6.97 14.04 -1.97
N GLY A 225 8.01 14.46 -1.25
CA GLY A 225 8.29 15.87 -1.03
C GLY A 225 9.54 16.13 -0.22
N ARG A 226 9.84 17.41 -0.03
CA ARG A 226 11.05 17.89 0.67
C ARG A 226 10.90 17.96 2.19
N GLY A 227 9.66 18.09 2.66
CA GLY A 227 9.37 18.20 4.09
C GLY A 227 9.43 16.83 4.78
N PRO A 228 10.06 16.73 5.97
CA PRO A 228 10.01 15.49 6.74
C PRO A 228 8.59 15.23 7.26
N VAL A 229 8.21 13.97 7.32
CA VAL A 229 6.93 13.53 7.90
C VAL A 229 6.98 13.46 9.42
N GLY A 230 8.17 13.28 9.99
CA GLY A 230 8.40 13.18 11.42
C GLY A 230 9.88 13.23 11.76
N HIS A 231 10.17 13.18 13.06
CA HIS A 231 11.55 13.13 13.54
C HIS A 231 11.65 12.25 14.79
N TYR A 232 12.83 11.68 14.99
CA TYR A 232 13.21 10.92 16.18
C TYR A 232 14.56 11.43 16.69
N SER A 233 14.66 11.71 17.99
CA SER A 233 15.90 12.20 18.60
C SER A 233 16.38 11.20 19.63
N TYR A 234 17.68 10.89 19.62
CA TYR A 234 18.32 10.06 20.62
C TYR A 234 19.71 10.57 20.92
N ASP A 235 20.16 10.35 22.15
CA ASP A 235 21.48 10.78 22.60
C ASP A 235 22.51 9.68 22.32
N TYR A 236 23.69 10.06 21.84
CA TYR A 236 24.76 9.09 21.61
C TYR A 236 25.32 8.61 22.95
N PRO A 237 25.63 7.30 23.09
CA PRO A 237 26.48 6.83 24.19
C PRO A 237 27.78 7.65 24.26
N ALA A 238 28.28 7.92 25.47
CA ALA A 238 29.40 8.84 25.69
C ALA A 238 30.65 8.51 24.84
N GLU A 239 30.90 7.23 24.57
CA GLU A 239 31.99 6.75 23.72
C GLU A 239 31.83 7.16 22.25
N HIS A 240 30.60 7.07 21.71
CA HIS A 240 30.30 7.42 20.32
C HIS A 240 30.18 8.93 20.11
N ALA A 241 29.73 9.66 21.14
CA ALA A 241 29.61 11.11 21.10
C ALA A 241 30.96 11.81 20.87
N GLN A 242 32.05 11.24 21.40
CA GLN A 242 33.41 11.76 21.22
C GLN A 242 33.92 11.58 19.79
N HIS A 243 33.62 10.43 19.17
CA HIS A 243 34.06 10.14 17.79
C HIS A 243 33.29 10.97 16.75
N ILE A 244 31.98 11.13 16.94
CA ILE A 244 31.09 11.82 16.00
C ILE A 244 31.08 13.35 16.25
N LYS A 245 31.69 13.82 17.35
CA LYS A 245 31.67 15.23 17.81
C LYS A 245 30.25 15.81 17.93
N ALA A 246 29.28 14.93 18.18
CA ALA A 246 27.87 15.27 18.40
C ALA A 246 27.36 14.49 19.61
N ALA A 247 26.67 15.19 20.50
CA ALA A 247 26.06 14.59 21.69
C ALA A 247 24.70 13.95 21.38
N GLN A 248 23.97 14.48 20.40
CA GLN A 248 22.63 14.02 20.02
C GLN A 248 22.55 13.75 18.51
N ALA A 249 21.71 12.78 18.13
CA ALA A 249 21.29 12.57 16.76
C ALA A 249 19.82 12.97 16.60
N LYS A 250 19.49 13.67 15.52
CA LYS A 250 18.12 13.95 15.09
C LYS A 250 17.88 13.34 13.73
N VAL A 251 17.10 12.27 13.71
CA VAL A 251 16.67 11.56 12.51
C VAL A 251 15.40 12.22 12.01
N PHE A 252 15.41 12.69 10.77
CA PHE A 252 14.22 13.20 10.10
C PHE A 252 13.78 12.20 9.04
N PHE A 253 12.51 11.82 9.08
CA PHE A 253 11.94 10.84 8.17
C PHE A 253 11.33 11.52 6.95
N VAL A 254 11.70 11.08 5.76
CA VAL A 254 11.08 11.47 4.49
C VAL A 254 10.33 10.27 3.95
N LYS A 255 9.17 10.47 3.32
CA LYS A 255 8.33 9.38 2.82
C LYS A 255 8.52 9.19 1.32
N GLY A 256 8.73 7.95 0.90
CA GLY A 256 8.91 7.58 -0.50
C GLY A 256 8.14 6.31 -0.87
N PHE A 257 7.88 6.13 -2.15
CA PHE A 257 7.21 4.96 -2.71
C PHE A 257 8.12 4.21 -3.66
N ILE A 258 8.07 2.89 -3.60
CA ILE A 258 8.64 2.03 -4.65
C ILE A 258 7.55 1.68 -5.68
N TYR A 259 7.88 1.81 -6.96
CA TYR A 259 7.00 1.40 -8.07
C TYR A 259 7.44 0.10 -8.74
N ALA A 260 8.74 -0.14 -8.81
CA ALA A 260 9.33 -1.31 -9.43
C ALA A 260 10.77 -1.50 -8.95
N GLY A 261 11.33 -2.68 -9.18
CA GLY A 261 12.69 -3.03 -8.78
C GLY A 261 12.74 -3.73 -7.43
N GLN A 262 13.93 -3.89 -6.87
CA GLN A 262 14.16 -4.61 -5.62
C GLN A 262 15.39 -4.07 -4.90
N ALA A 263 15.35 -4.07 -3.57
CA ALA A 263 16.50 -3.72 -2.75
C ALA A 263 17.61 -4.77 -2.90
N ARG A 264 18.84 -4.32 -3.09
CA ARG A 264 20.05 -5.14 -3.09
C ARG A 264 21.04 -4.55 -2.10
N VAL A 265 21.28 -5.27 -1.02
CA VAL A 265 22.24 -4.86 0.01
C VAL A 265 23.68 -5.12 -0.45
N ASP A 266 24.59 -4.21 -0.14
CA ASP A 266 26.00 -4.34 -0.53
C ASP A 266 26.83 -5.23 0.41
N ASN A 267 26.28 -5.59 1.59
CA ASN A 267 26.90 -6.38 2.66
C ASN A 267 28.10 -5.72 3.38
N GLU A 268 28.44 -4.47 3.08
CA GLU A 268 29.43 -3.65 3.77
C GLU A 268 28.78 -2.83 4.90
N GLU A 269 27.73 -2.07 4.56
CA GLU A 269 27.03 -1.21 5.53
C GLU A 269 25.74 -1.83 6.09
N VAL A 270 25.11 -2.69 5.31
CA VAL A 270 23.84 -3.36 5.62
C VAL A 270 23.97 -4.86 5.38
N VAL A 271 23.63 -5.65 6.39
CA VAL A 271 23.76 -7.11 6.38
C VAL A 271 22.56 -7.79 5.73
N ASP A 272 21.37 -7.22 5.91
CA ASP A 272 20.13 -7.81 5.44
C ASP A 272 19.04 -6.76 5.26
N PHE A 273 17.97 -7.11 4.55
CA PHE A 273 16.80 -6.26 4.40
C PHE A 273 15.51 -7.09 4.45
N ALA A 274 14.41 -6.43 4.79
CA ALA A 274 13.10 -7.05 4.81
C ALA A 274 12.02 -6.03 4.44
N TRP A 275 11.04 -6.48 3.66
CA TRP A 275 9.79 -5.80 3.41
C TRP A 275 8.75 -6.29 4.41
N VAL A 276 8.31 -5.39 5.29
CA VAL A 276 7.45 -5.73 6.45
C VAL A 276 6.16 -4.93 6.46
N THR A 277 5.08 -5.56 6.93
CA THR A 277 3.81 -4.88 7.15
C THR A 277 3.87 -4.00 8.40
N LYS A 278 2.91 -3.07 8.56
CA LYS A 278 2.85 -2.20 9.74
C LYS A 278 2.83 -2.98 11.05
N ASP A 279 2.09 -4.09 11.09
CA ASP A 279 1.92 -4.90 12.30
C ASP A 279 3.21 -5.64 12.67
N GLU A 280 3.97 -6.09 11.67
CA GLU A 280 5.22 -6.84 11.85
C GLU A 280 6.38 -5.94 12.31
N ILE A 281 6.43 -4.66 11.90
CA ILE A 281 7.57 -3.75 12.23
C ILE A 281 7.86 -3.72 13.73
N SER A 282 6.82 -3.72 14.57
CA SER A 282 6.94 -3.71 16.03
C SER A 282 7.78 -4.86 16.61
N THR A 283 7.90 -5.97 15.88
CA THR A 283 8.69 -7.15 16.27
C THR A 283 10.15 -7.08 15.82
N TYR A 284 10.47 -6.24 14.83
CA TYR A 284 11.81 -6.08 14.27
C TYR A 284 12.59 -4.96 14.95
N VAL A 285 11.95 -3.81 15.15
CA VAL A 285 12.61 -2.59 15.64
C VAL A 285 12.48 -2.46 17.15
N ASP A 286 13.37 -1.68 17.76
CA ASP A 286 13.29 -1.44 19.21
C ASP A 286 12.00 -0.74 19.62
N PRO A 287 11.45 -1.06 20.81
CA PRO A 287 10.19 -0.47 21.28
C PRO A 287 10.20 1.07 21.31
N GLN A 288 11.33 1.69 21.70
CA GLN A 288 11.46 3.15 21.71
C GLN A 288 11.40 3.74 20.29
N TYR A 289 12.01 3.06 19.33
CA TYR A 289 11.97 3.48 17.93
C TYR A 289 10.59 3.27 17.32
N TRP A 290 9.93 2.15 17.63
CA TRP A 290 8.56 1.88 17.21
C TRP A 290 7.58 2.96 17.65
N GLU A 291 7.66 3.37 18.92
CA GLU A 291 6.79 4.43 19.46
C GLU A 291 6.96 5.76 18.72
N ALA A 292 8.16 6.06 18.21
CA ALA A 292 8.42 7.27 17.44
C ALA A 292 7.89 7.20 16.00
N VAL A 293 7.83 6.00 15.40
CA VAL A 293 7.52 5.85 13.97
C VAL A 293 6.11 5.32 13.70
N LYS A 294 5.44 4.66 14.64
CA LYS A 294 4.11 4.03 14.45
C LYS A 294 3.04 4.98 13.87
N ASP A 295 3.11 6.25 14.22
CA ASP A 295 2.17 7.30 13.78
C ASP A 295 2.53 7.89 12.41
N LEU A 296 3.75 7.65 11.92
CA LEU A 296 4.25 8.11 10.62
C LEU A 296 3.93 7.14 9.47
N LEU A 297 3.63 5.88 9.81
CA LEU A 297 3.38 4.76 8.88
C LEU A 297 1.95 4.75 8.38
#